data_AF-A0A3D6DDT3-F1
#
_entry.id   AF-A0A3D6DDT3-F1
#
_cell.length_a   1.000
_cell.length_b   1.000
_cell.length_c   1.000
_cell.angle_alpha   90.00
_cell.angle_beta   90.00
_cell.angle_gamma   90.00
#
_symmetry.space_group_name_H-M   'P 1'
#
loop_
_entity.id
_entity.type
_entity.pdbx_description
1 polymer ?
#
loop_
_entity_poly.entity_id
_entity_poly.type
_entity_poly.pdbx_seq_one_letter_code
_entity_poly.pdbx_strand_id
1 'polypeptide(L)'
;AKRNRHLRVLNGEQAYDFTQFGFEFEPTKPDAELEKKLTVHPEFSVDEASVILVSKESRAIVGKPGNRTRLRLPKGSAAFDKPLSFGHPRMHREVESERMMANIHGTFYEVPFWIVGAPALYTKMRPISTHNRQISDFTTWNGLLVLAGLKPDAKESTHVYKSEDGKTSLWFGGIDDLWKFGKPTGVG
;
A
#
# COMPACT_ATOMS: atom_id res chain seq x y z
N ALA A 1 12.57 -17.01 -17.36
CA ALA A 1 11.56 -15.97 -17.04
C ALA A 1 11.05 -15.34 -18.35
N LYS A 2 10.02 -15.91 -18.97
CA LYS A 2 9.31 -15.37 -20.16
C LYS A 2 7.96 -14.75 -19.76
N ARG A 3 7.83 -14.30 -18.50
CA ARG A 3 6.59 -13.70 -18.02
C ARG A 3 6.60 -12.20 -18.35
N ASN A 4 5.46 -11.76 -18.85
CA ASN A 4 5.16 -10.38 -19.20
C ASN A 4 5.64 -9.41 -18.11
N ARG A 5 6.36 -8.35 -18.48
CA ARG A 5 6.86 -7.33 -17.54
C ARG A 5 5.82 -6.24 -17.25
N HIS A 6 4.63 -6.32 -17.86
CA HIS A 6 3.53 -5.40 -17.63
C HIS A 6 3.01 -5.49 -16.19
N LEU A 7 2.56 -4.37 -15.66
CA LEU A 7 1.92 -4.31 -14.35
C LEU A 7 0.46 -4.77 -14.50
N ARG A 8 0.07 -5.80 -13.76
CA ARG A 8 -1.33 -6.26 -13.72
C ARG A 8 -2.16 -5.32 -12.88
N VAL A 9 -3.21 -4.76 -13.46
CA VAL A 9 -4.14 -3.86 -12.78
C VAL A 9 -5.53 -4.50 -12.78
N LEU A 10 -6.14 -4.56 -11.59
CA LEU A 10 -7.48 -5.11 -11.38
C LEU A 10 -8.38 -3.99 -10.84
N ASN A 11 -9.54 -3.79 -11.46
CA ASN A 11 -10.52 -2.81 -11.04
C ASN A 11 -11.94 -3.39 -11.19
N GLY A 12 -12.44 -4.02 -10.12
CA GLY A 12 -13.67 -4.78 -10.17
C GLY A 12 -13.56 -5.92 -11.18
N GLU A 13 -14.46 -5.96 -12.16
CA GLU A 13 -14.47 -6.97 -13.24
C GLU A 13 -13.49 -6.64 -14.39
N GLN A 14 -12.91 -5.43 -14.40
CA GLN A 14 -11.96 -5.01 -15.43
C GLN A 14 -10.53 -5.40 -15.03
N ALA A 15 -9.79 -5.96 -15.97
CA ALA A 15 -8.37 -6.25 -15.83
C ALA A 15 -7.58 -5.61 -16.97
N TYR A 16 -6.38 -5.12 -16.66
CA TYR A 16 -5.47 -4.54 -17.64
C TYR A 16 -4.03 -5.03 -17.45
N ASP A 17 -3.32 -5.18 -18.55
CA ASP A 17 -1.86 -5.17 -18.60
C ASP A 17 -1.42 -3.71 -18.82
N PHE A 18 -0.81 -3.10 -17.81
CA PHE A 18 -0.23 -1.76 -17.95
C PHE A 18 1.17 -1.85 -18.54
N THR A 19 1.34 -1.31 -19.75
CA THR A 19 2.48 -1.59 -20.62
C THR A 19 3.77 -0.93 -20.14
N GLN A 20 4.89 -1.66 -20.19
CA GLN A 20 6.18 -1.20 -19.63
C GLN A 20 6.74 0.05 -20.30
N PHE A 21 6.59 0.15 -21.62
CA PHE A 21 7.20 1.22 -22.40
C PHE A 21 6.21 2.31 -22.78
N GLY A 22 4.95 1.95 -23.06
CA GLY A 22 3.90 2.88 -23.46
C GLY A 22 3.18 3.55 -22.28
N PHE A 23 3.19 2.92 -21.10
CA PHE A 23 2.38 3.36 -19.95
C PHE A 23 0.89 3.42 -20.30
N GLU A 24 0.45 2.44 -21.08
CA GLU A 24 -0.91 2.31 -21.59
C GLU A 24 -1.63 1.15 -20.89
N PHE A 25 -2.94 1.29 -20.71
CA PHE A 25 -3.79 0.22 -20.20
C PHE A 25 -4.27 -0.65 -21.35
N GLU A 26 -3.70 -1.84 -21.52
CA GLU A 26 -4.21 -2.83 -22.47
C GLU A 26 -5.21 -3.76 -21.76
N PRO A 27 -6.48 -3.80 -22.18
CA PRO A 27 -7.45 -4.72 -21.60
C PRO A 27 -6.99 -6.17 -21.71
N THR A 28 -7.16 -6.92 -20.64
CA THR A 28 -6.72 -8.32 -20.54
C THR A 28 -7.79 -9.16 -19.87
N LYS A 29 -7.66 -10.48 -19.95
CA LYS A 29 -8.64 -11.37 -19.32
C LYS A 29 -8.49 -11.33 -17.79
N PRO A 30 -9.60 -11.34 -17.03
CA PRO A 30 -9.59 -11.57 -15.59
C PRO A 30 -8.85 -12.87 -15.24
N ASP A 31 -8.24 -12.89 -14.06
CA ASP A 31 -7.47 -14.03 -13.55
C ASP A 31 -7.89 -14.27 -12.09
N ALA A 32 -8.80 -15.22 -11.91
CA ALA A 32 -9.37 -15.54 -10.59
C ALA A 32 -8.31 -16.00 -9.57
N GLU A 33 -7.25 -16.69 -10.03
CA GLU A 33 -6.16 -17.11 -9.14
C GLU A 33 -5.31 -15.91 -8.71
N LEU A 34 -5.10 -14.94 -9.60
CA LEU A 34 -4.43 -13.69 -9.27
C LEU A 34 -5.28 -12.83 -8.33
N GLU A 35 -6.57 -12.66 -8.62
CA GLU A 35 -7.53 -11.93 -7.77
C GLU A 35 -7.56 -12.49 -6.35
N LYS A 36 -7.61 -13.82 -6.22
CA LYS A 36 -7.56 -14.50 -4.92
C LYS A 36 -6.26 -14.20 -4.16
N LYS A 37 -5.11 -14.17 -4.85
CA LYS A 37 -3.81 -13.85 -4.23
C LYS A 37 -3.67 -12.37 -3.86
N LEU A 38 -4.30 -11.49 -4.62
CA LEU A 38 -4.27 -10.04 -4.40
C LEU A 38 -5.36 -9.56 -3.45
N THR A 39 -6.26 -10.44 -3.01
CA THR A 39 -7.30 -10.09 -2.03
C THR A 39 -6.67 -9.55 -0.75
N VAL A 40 -7.19 -8.41 -0.29
CA VAL A 40 -6.73 -7.67 0.89
C VAL A 40 -7.59 -8.03 2.10
N HIS A 41 -6.96 -8.12 3.27
CA HIS A 41 -7.64 -8.36 4.53
C HIS A 41 -7.21 -7.33 5.57
N PRO A 42 -8.08 -6.99 6.55
CA PRO A 42 -7.67 -6.19 7.69
C PRO A 42 -6.59 -6.90 8.49
N GLU A 43 -5.53 -6.17 8.80
CA GLU A 43 -4.38 -6.68 9.58
C GLU A 43 -4.17 -5.89 10.89
N PHE A 44 -5.00 -4.87 11.13
CA PHE A 44 -5.09 -4.12 12.37
C PHE A 44 -6.55 -3.94 12.80
N SER A 45 -6.76 -3.52 14.04
CA SER A 45 -8.07 -3.09 14.55
C SER A 45 -7.97 -1.66 15.07
N VAL A 46 -9.10 -1.02 15.34
CA VAL A 46 -9.14 0.36 15.86
C VAL A 46 -10.01 0.35 17.12
N ASP A 47 -9.50 0.92 18.21
CA ASP A 47 -10.29 1.24 19.40
C ASP A 47 -10.56 2.75 19.48
N GLU A 48 -11.16 3.20 20.58
CA GLU A 48 -11.53 4.62 20.76
C GLU A 48 -10.32 5.56 20.58
N ALA A 49 -9.17 5.18 21.15
CA ALA A 49 -7.98 6.03 21.20
C ALA A 49 -6.96 5.72 20.11
N SER A 50 -6.90 4.50 19.58
CA SER A 50 -5.73 4.07 18.81
C SER A 50 -5.99 3.00 17.77
N VAL A 51 -5.08 2.92 16.82
CA VAL A 51 -4.95 1.77 15.94
C VAL A 51 -4.14 0.68 16.64
N ILE A 52 -4.67 -0.53 16.67
CA ILE A 52 -4.07 -1.69 17.32
C ILE A 52 -3.50 -2.64 16.27
N LEU A 53 -2.19 -2.75 16.27
CA LEU A 53 -1.44 -3.68 15.43
C LEU A 53 -0.83 -4.77 16.30
N VAL A 54 -1.05 -6.04 15.94
CA VAL A 54 -0.35 -7.18 16.57
C VAL A 54 0.74 -7.65 15.63
N SER A 55 1.94 -7.20 15.92
CA SER A 55 3.11 -7.56 15.14
C SER A 55 3.57 -8.99 15.48
N LYS A 56 4.19 -9.68 14.51
CA LYS A 56 4.52 -11.12 14.59
C LYS A 56 6.03 -11.39 14.63
N GLU A 57 6.86 -10.35 14.69
CA GLU A 57 8.30 -10.49 14.80
C GLU A 57 8.71 -11.25 16.07
N SER A 58 9.82 -11.97 15.97
CA SER A 58 10.52 -12.46 17.14
C SER A 58 11.03 -11.27 17.95
N ARG A 59 10.62 -11.19 19.22
CA ARG A 59 11.10 -10.15 20.14
C ARG A 59 12.55 -10.38 20.55
N ALA A 60 13.12 -11.56 20.27
CA ALA A 60 14.53 -11.85 20.53
C ALA A 60 15.46 -10.90 19.76
N ILE A 61 15.00 -10.38 18.61
CA ILE A 61 15.69 -9.36 17.80
C ILE A 61 15.97 -8.09 18.60
N VAL A 62 15.14 -7.79 19.61
CA VAL A 62 15.30 -6.65 20.52
C VAL A 62 15.62 -7.09 21.95
N GLY A 63 16.16 -8.31 22.13
CA GLY A 63 16.57 -8.85 23.43
C GLY A 63 15.41 -9.18 24.38
N LYS A 64 14.19 -9.41 23.86
CA LYS A 64 13.02 -9.73 24.69
C LYS A 64 12.41 -11.09 24.31
N PRO A 65 11.78 -11.82 25.25
CA PRO A 65 11.10 -13.08 24.92
C PRO A 65 9.77 -12.82 24.19
N GLY A 66 9.32 -13.82 23.42
CA GLY A 66 8.04 -13.84 22.71
C GLY A 66 8.16 -13.53 21.21
N ASN A 67 7.06 -13.75 20.48
CA ASN A 67 6.97 -13.62 19.02
C ASN A 67 5.79 -12.76 18.57
N ARG A 68 5.22 -11.99 19.51
CA ARG A 68 4.12 -11.06 19.24
C ARG A 68 4.27 -9.80 20.07
N THR A 69 4.04 -8.64 19.45
CA THR A 69 3.97 -7.36 20.16
C THR A 69 2.68 -6.64 19.80
N ARG A 70 1.93 -6.18 20.80
CA ARG A 70 0.78 -5.30 20.60
C ARG A 70 1.28 -3.86 20.56
N LEU A 71 1.15 -3.22 19.41
CA LEU A 71 1.49 -1.82 19.17
C LEU A 71 0.20 -0.99 19.15
N ARG A 72 0.25 0.20 19.79
CA ARG A 72 -0.78 1.23 19.67
C ARG A 72 -0.21 2.34 18.81
N LEU A 73 -0.88 2.64 17.70
CA LEU A 73 -0.47 3.68 16.77
C LEU A 73 -1.48 4.84 16.82
N PRO A 74 -1.02 6.08 16.55
CA PRO A 74 -1.93 7.21 16.42
C PRO A 74 -2.97 6.97 15.33
N LYS A 75 -4.20 7.40 15.58
CA LYS A 75 -5.25 7.47 14.57
C LYS A 75 -4.98 8.65 13.64
N GLY A 76 -5.11 8.41 12.34
CA GLY A 76 -5.28 9.47 11.34
C GLY A 76 -6.73 9.97 11.29
N SER A 77 -7.16 10.47 10.13
CA SER A 77 -8.54 10.93 9.91
C SER A 77 -9.58 9.85 10.26
N ALA A 78 -10.69 10.26 10.87
CA ALA A 78 -11.85 9.40 11.17
C ALA A 78 -12.45 8.75 9.90
N ALA A 79 -12.12 9.25 8.71
CA ALA A 79 -12.47 8.61 7.45
C ALA A 79 -11.90 7.19 7.30
N PHE A 80 -10.87 6.83 8.09
CA PHE A 80 -10.26 5.50 8.09
C PHE A 80 -10.76 4.60 9.24
N ASP A 81 -11.69 5.07 10.08
CA ASP A 81 -12.30 4.25 11.15
C ASP A 81 -13.21 3.14 10.58
N LYS A 82 -13.64 3.28 9.32
CA LYS A 82 -14.52 2.33 8.62
C LYS A 82 -13.88 1.88 7.30
N PRO A 83 -14.29 0.72 6.75
CA PRO A 83 -13.88 0.32 5.40
C PRO A 83 -14.20 1.40 4.38
N LEU A 84 -13.30 1.59 3.41
CA LEU A 84 -13.50 2.50 2.28
C LEU A 84 -14.47 1.86 1.26
N SER A 85 -14.87 2.61 0.23
CA SER A 85 -15.80 2.09 -0.81
C SER A 85 -15.26 0.85 -1.52
N PHE A 86 -13.94 0.72 -1.64
CA PHE A 86 -13.25 -0.45 -2.20
C PHE A 86 -12.84 -1.47 -1.12
N GLY A 87 -13.32 -1.33 0.12
CA GLY A 87 -12.96 -2.18 1.25
C GLY A 87 -11.71 -1.68 1.98
N HIS A 88 -10.84 -2.60 2.38
CA HIS A 88 -9.61 -2.29 3.10
C HIS A 88 -8.47 -1.98 2.12
N PRO A 89 -7.70 -0.90 2.31
CA PRO A 89 -6.53 -0.67 1.49
C PRO A 89 -5.46 -1.73 1.77
N ARG A 90 -4.56 -1.97 0.79
CA ARG A 90 -3.35 -2.77 1.01
C ARG A 90 -2.60 -2.21 2.23
N MET A 91 -2.43 -3.04 3.26
CA MET A 91 -1.72 -2.59 4.46
C MET A 91 -0.22 -2.50 4.24
N HIS A 92 0.44 -3.50 3.63
CA HIS A 92 1.89 -3.47 3.46
C HIS A 92 2.34 -4.08 2.13
N ARG A 93 3.49 -3.64 1.64
CA ARG A 93 4.20 -4.25 0.50
C ARG A 93 5.70 -3.95 0.57
N GLU A 94 6.51 -4.87 0.07
CA GLU A 94 7.92 -4.58 -0.22
C GLU A 94 7.99 -3.60 -1.39
N VAL A 95 8.55 -2.42 -1.17
CA VAL A 95 8.64 -1.36 -2.18
C VAL A 95 10.08 -1.20 -2.67
N GLU A 96 11.06 -1.47 -1.82
CA GLU A 96 12.47 -1.55 -2.20
C GLU A 96 13.08 -2.76 -1.50
N SER A 97 14.22 -3.24 -1.99
CA SER A 97 14.94 -4.35 -1.37
C SER A 97 15.12 -4.09 0.13
N GLU A 98 14.66 -5.04 0.95
CA GLU A 98 14.77 -5.01 2.43
C GLU A 98 13.99 -3.87 3.11
N ARG A 99 13.15 -3.14 2.36
CA ARG A 99 12.31 -2.04 2.86
C ARG A 99 10.85 -2.32 2.54
N MET A 100 10.13 -2.71 3.58
CA MET A 100 8.69 -2.82 3.53
C MET A 100 8.06 -1.47 3.86
N MET A 101 6.98 -1.15 3.18
CA MET A 101 6.16 0.01 3.47
C MET A 101 4.79 -0.44 3.94
N ALA A 102 4.25 0.24 4.94
CA ALA A 102 2.92 -0.01 5.46
C ALA A 102 2.05 1.25 5.37
N ASN A 103 0.83 1.13 4.84
CA ASN A 103 -0.23 2.13 4.91
C ASN A 103 -1.20 1.73 6.04
N ILE A 104 -1.19 2.50 7.13
CA ILE A 104 -2.02 2.24 8.30
C ILE A 104 -2.76 3.52 8.65
N HIS A 105 -4.08 3.47 8.56
CA HIS A 105 -5.00 4.54 8.99
C HIS A 105 -4.66 5.93 8.40
N GLY A 106 -4.24 5.96 7.13
CA GLY A 106 -3.92 7.19 6.40
C GLY A 106 -2.49 7.69 6.55
N THR A 107 -1.61 6.89 7.15
CA THR A 107 -0.18 7.18 7.33
C THR A 107 0.66 6.06 6.73
N PHE A 108 1.66 6.46 5.92
CA PHE A 108 2.71 5.56 5.48
C PHE A 108 3.79 5.42 6.55
N TYR A 109 4.23 4.19 6.77
CA TYR A 109 5.34 3.81 7.63
C TYR A 109 6.35 3.02 6.82
N GLU A 110 7.63 3.28 7.03
CA GLU A 110 8.68 2.37 6.61
C GLU A 110 8.93 1.36 7.72
N VAL A 111 8.93 0.09 7.35
CA VAL A 111 9.09 -1.05 8.24
C VAL A 111 10.35 -1.81 7.82
N PRO A 112 11.36 -1.93 8.70
CA PRO A 112 12.54 -2.72 8.38
C PRO A 112 12.20 -4.18 8.07
N PHE A 113 12.76 -4.70 6.97
CA PHE A 113 12.56 -6.06 6.51
C PHE A 113 13.91 -6.71 6.15
N TRP A 114 14.64 -7.11 7.18
CA TRP A 114 16.04 -7.53 7.11
C TRP A 114 16.27 -9.04 6.96
N ILE A 115 15.29 -9.88 7.33
CA ILE A 115 15.40 -11.34 7.22
C ILE A 115 14.35 -11.85 6.23
N VAL A 116 14.83 -12.37 5.10
CA VAL A 116 14.00 -13.01 4.07
C VAL A 116 13.19 -14.15 4.71
N GLY A 117 11.87 -14.12 4.52
CA GLY A 117 10.96 -15.13 5.07
C GLY A 117 10.58 -14.96 6.54
N ALA A 118 11.11 -13.96 7.24
CA ALA A 118 10.67 -13.60 8.59
C ALA A 118 9.60 -12.48 8.57
N PRO A 119 8.81 -12.31 9.64
CA PRO A 119 7.90 -11.17 9.76
C PRO A 119 8.63 -9.83 9.79
N ALA A 120 8.02 -8.80 9.20
CA ALA A 120 8.53 -7.43 9.22
C ALA A 120 8.59 -6.85 10.64
N LEU A 121 9.56 -5.97 10.89
CA LEU A 121 9.89 -5.49 12.23
C LEU A 121 9.11 -4.22 12.59
N TYR A 122 7.79 -4.35 12.80
CA TYR A 122 6.91 -3.22 13.10
C TYR A 122 7.27 -2.47 14.39
N THR A 123 7.90 -3.12 15.37
CA THR A 123 8.46 -2.45 16.56
C THR A 123 9.57 -1.43 16.26
N LYS A 124 10.12 -1.42 15.03
CA LYS A 124 11.15 -0.48 14.56
C LYS A 124 10.69 0.36 13.38
N MET A 125 9.40 0.36 13.06
CA MET A 125 8.90 1.17 11.96
C MET A 125 9.02 2.66 12.25
N ARG A 126 9.17 3.45 11.18
CA ARG A 126 9.18 4.91 11.23
C ARG A 126 8.05 5.47 10.39
N PRO A 127 7.29 6.48 10.87
CA PRO A 127 6.32 7.13 10.03
C PRO A 127 7.02 7.97 8.96
N ILE A 128 6.45 7.98 7.76
CA ILE A 128 6.96 8.70 6.59
C ILE A 128 6.10 9.93 6.31
N SER A 129 4.79 9.73 6.11
CA SER A 129 3.85 10.82 5.86
C SER A 129 2.41 10.42 6.16
N THR A 130 1.61 11.39 6.60
CA THR A 130 0.16 11.24 6.74
C THR A 130 -0.50 11.84 5.51
N HIS A 131 -1.07 10.99 4.65
CA HIS A 131 -1.49 11.38 3.31
C HIS A 131 -2.96 11.77 3.21
N ASN A 132 -3.83 11.29 4.11
CA ASN A 132 -5.28 11.57 4.09
C ASN A 132 -5.95 11.30 2.71
N ARG A 133 -5.42 10.30 1.98
CA ARG A 133 -5.90 9.86 0.66
C ARG A 133 -6.46 8.44 0.74
N GLN A 134 -7.46 8.13 -0.07
CA GLN A 134 -8.03 6.78 -0.18
C GLN A 134 -7.21 5.90 -1.14
N ILE A 135 -5.94 5.67 -0.82
CA ILE A 135 -5.03 4.83 -1.63
C ILE A 135 -5.45 3.37 -1.44
N SER A 136 -5.87 2.71 -2.52
CA SER A 136 -6.39 1.33 -2.46
C SER A 136 -5.29 0.28 -2.47
N ASP A 137 -4.29 0.44 -3.33
CA ASP A 137 -3.08 -0.38 -3.40
C ASP A 137 -1.89 0.49 -3.81
N PHE A 138 -0.68 0.01 -3.53
CA PHE A 138 0.58 0.63 -3.91
C PHE A 138 1.63 -0.43 -4.21
N THR A 139 2.55 -0.16 -5.13
CA THR A 139 3.68 -1.05 -5.42
C THR A 139 4.85 -0.24 -5.96
N THR A 140 6.01 -0.86 -6.11
CA THR A 140 6.99 -0.38 -7.08
C THR A 140 6.93 -1.21 -8.35
N TRP A 141 7.11 -0.54 -9.47
CA TRP A 141 7.20 -1.17 -10.79
C TRP A 141 8.00 -0.27 -11.73
N ASN A 142 8.90 -0.87 -12.51
CA ASN A 142 9.81 -0.14 -13.40
C ASN A 142 10.62 0.97 -12.69
N GLY A 143 10.99 0.75 -11.42
CA GLY A 143 11.73 1.71 -10.60
C GLY A 143 10.90 2.89 -10.06
N LEU A 144 9.59 2.90 -10.28
CA LEU A 144 8.69 3.96 -9.84
C LEU A 144 7.75 3.45 -8.74
N LEU A 145 7.41 4.32 -7.79
CA LEU A 145 6.28 4.14 -6.90
C LEU A 145 4.98 4.28 -7.71
N VAL A 146 4.07 3.33 -7.55
CA VAL A 146 2.76 3.32 -8.17
C VAL A 146 1.69 3.35 -7.08
N LEU A 147 0.71 4.25 -7.20
CA LEU A 147 -0.42 4.36 -6.30
C LEU A 147 -1.74 4.19 -7.07
N ALA A 148 -2.66 3.40 -6.51
CA ALA A 148 -4.03 3.25 -6.99
C ALA A 148 -5.02 3.95 -6.04
N GLY A 149 -6.26 4.17 -6.49
CA GLY A 149 -7.30 4.85 -5.71
C GLY A 149 -7.37 6.35 -5.94
N LEU A 150 -7.00 6.80 -7.15
CA LEU A 150 -7.17 8.18 -7.57
C LEU A 150 -8.66 8.52 -7.70
N LYS A 151 -8.99 9.81 -7.57
CA LYS A 151 -10.34 10.28 -7.83
C LYS A 151 -10.71 10.07 -9.31
N PRO A 152 -11.99 9.79 -9.64
CA PRO A 152 -12.43 9.64 -11.03
C PRO A 152 -12.09 10.85 -11.93
N ASP A 153 -12.12 12.05 -11.35
CA ASP A 153 -11.83 13.32 -12.01
C ASP A 153 -10.35 13.75 -11.93
N ALA A 154 -9.45 12.87 -11.47
CA ALA A 154 -8.02 13.17 -11.42
C ALA A 154 -7.53 13.61 -12.80
N LYS A 155 -6.88 14.77 -12.91
CA LYS A 155 -6.40 15.25 -14.21
C LYS A 155 -5.19 14.44 -14.65
N GLU A 156 -5.13 14.11 -15.94
CA GLU A 156 -3.91 13.57 -16.53
C GLU A 156 -2.75 14.54 -16.34
N SER A 157 -1.59 13.97 -16.10
CA SER A 157 -0.35 14.71 -15.88
C SER A 157 0.82 13.77 -16.16
N THR A 158 2.04 14.27 -16.00
CA THR A 158 3.26 13.44 -16.05
C THR A 158 3.28 12.31 -15.02
N HIS A 159 2.40 12.36 -14.00
CA HIS A 159 2.30 11.37 -12.95
C HIS A 159 1.00 10.57 -12.99
N VAL A 160 0.02 10.91 -13.82
CA VAL A 160 -1.31 10.27 -13.80
C VAL A 160 -1.65 9.72 -15.17
N TYR A 161 -1.85 8.41 -15.22
CA TYR A 161 -2.21 7.66 -16.41
C TYR A 161 -3.60 7.07 -16.23
N LYS A 162 -4.42 7.11 -17.29
CA LYS A 162 -5.80 6.64 -17.29
C LYS A 162 -6.05 5.56 -18.34
N SER A 163 -7.00 4.68 -18.07
CA SER A 163 -7.58 3.85 -19.12
C SER A 163 -8.40 4.70 -20.09
N GLU A 164 -8.58 4.22 -21.31
CA GLU A 164 -9.34 4.91 -22.36
C GLU A 164 -10.78 5.25 -21.94
N ASP A 165 -11.41 4.39 -21.12
CA ASP A 165 -12.75 4.60 -20.56
C ASP A 165 -12.78 5.55 -19.34
N GLY A 166 -11.62 6.00 -18.87
CA GLY A 166 -11.46 6.88 -17.71
C GLY A 166 -11.81 6.26 -16.35
N LYS A 167 -12.14 4.96 -16.30
CA LYS A 167 -12.58 4.28 -15.05
C LYS A 167 -11.43 3.80 -14.17
N THR A 168 -10.26 3.61 -14.76
CA THR A 168 -9.06 3.14 -14.08
C THR A 168 -7.96 4.18 -14.22
N SER A 169 -7.24 4.44 -13.14
CA SER A 169 -6.09 5.34 -13.18
C SER A 169 -5.04 4.96 -12.14
N LEU A 170 -3.79 5.28 -12.48
CA LEU A 170 -2.63 5.06 -11.63
C LEU A 170 -1.82 6.33 -11.53
N TRP A 171 -1.29 6.58 -10.34
CA TRP A 171 -0.29 7.62 -10.11
C TRP A 171 1.10 7.01 -10.06
N PHE A 172 2.09 7.63 -10.70
CA PHE A 172 3.49 7.21 -10.71
C PHE A 172 4.39 8.32 -10.18
N GLY A 173 5.42 7.96 -9.41
CA GLY A 173 6.45 8.92 -8.98
C GLY A 173 7.62 8.25 -8.25
N GLY A 174 8.42 9.06 -7.58
CA GLY A 174 9.50 8.57 -6.72
C GLY A 174 8.99 8.18 -5.34
N ILE A 175 9.71 7.29 -4.64
CA ILE A 175 9.39 6.95 -3.25
C ILE A 175 9.45 8.19 -2.34
N ASP A 176 10.37 9.12 -2.62
CA ASP A 176 10.54 10.37 -1.87
C ASP A 176 9.37 11.35 -2.05
N ASP A 177 8.52 11.17 -3.08
CA ASP A 177 7.31 11.97 -3.24
C ASP A 177 6.34 11.77 -2.07
N LEU A 178 6.44 10.65 -1.34
CA LEU A 178 5.66 10.44 -0.13
C LEU A 178 5.88 11.53 0.91
N TRP A 179 7.08 12.14 0.98
CA TRP A 179 7.35 13.24 1.91
C TRP A 179 6.56 14.51 1.56
N LYS A 180 6.15 14.65 0.29
CA LYS A 180 5.31 15.77 -0.18
C LYS A 180 3.84 15.63 0.26
N PHE A 181 3.43 14.47 0.78
CA PHE A 181 2.06 14.29 1.29
C PHE A 181 1.82 14.95 2.65
N GLY A 182 2.88 15.35 3.34
CA GLY A 182 2.81 16.07 4.61
C GLY A 182 3.55 15.35 5.72
N LYS A 183 3.78 16.09 6.82
CA LYS A 183 4.43 15.54 8.01
C LYS A 183 3.55 14.43 8.62
N PRO A 184 4.14 13.38 9.19
CA PRO A 184 3.41 12.44 10.01
C PRO A 184 2.66 13.12 11.15
N THR A 185 1.37 12.86 11.24
CA THR A 185 0.49 13.38 12.29
C THR A 185 -0.53 12.31 12.68
N GLY A 186 -1.05 12.41 13.90
CA GLY A 186 -2.13 11.54 14.37
C GLY A 186 -2.54 11.90 15.79
N VAL A 187 -3.65 11.32 16.23
CA VAL A 187 -4.27 11.53 17.55
C VAL A 187 -4.39 10.22 18.30
N GLY A 188 -4.27 10.23 19.61
CA GLY A 188 -4.50 9.05 20.46
C GLY A 188 -4.17 9.27 21.92
#